data_AF-A0A3E2XR01-F1
#
_entry.id   AF-A0A3E2XR01-F1
#
_cell.length_a   1.000
_cell.length_b   1.000
_cell.length_c   1.000
_cell.angle_alpha   90.00
_cell.angle_beta   90.00
_cell.angle_gamma   90.00
#
_symmetry.space_group_name_H-M   'P 1'
#
loop_
_entity.id
_entity.type
_entity.pdbx_description
1 polymer ?
#
loop_
_entity_poly.entity_id
_entity_poly.type
_entity_poly.pdbx_seq_one_letter_code
_entity_poly.pdbx_strand_id
1 'polypeptide(L)'
;MNQEFAENIKNHIREYLPVDYQDAKITLEKVTKGNDRILTGLIIRKDDETAVPSIYLEHYEEQFGKGRPMDDIMKEIAQIKMENSLELPIDVKGLQDYETARPLLAIRLCDPEKNQEYLKDKPHTACGELAATYRIQIMEDSSGTASAVVTNDMLNLWGITPEQLHHDTVSAENARNPVCLYTMDDVMSEIMLSVKPENLFEQTEPLESEMIPMYILTNQNKVNGAGVLARDGVLDKIGELLGSDFYVLPSSTHEVILVPDNGNMQTKELEDMVKEVNATQVAPEDLLSDKVQYYDRAAKTLGRKQEKGLLERLSENKAQVQEREAKAPKERQKTKQEPSL
;
A
#
# COMPACT_ATOMS: atom_id res chain seq x y z
N MET A 1 -24.68 4.84 4.45
CA MET A 1 -25.79 4.28 3.67
C MET A 1 -27.13 4.43 4.37
N ASN A 2 -28.00 5.27 3.83
CA ASN A 2 -29.43 5.28 4.05
C ASN A 2 -30.07 4.06 3.37
N GLN A 3 -30.78 3.24 4.15
CA GLN A 3 -31.44 2.04 3.64
C GLN A 3 -32.53 2.37 2.61
N GLU A 4 -33.23 3.49 2.76
CA GLU A 4 -34.27 3.91 1.82
C GLU A 4 -33.69 4.22 0.44
N PHE A 5 -32.51 4.85 0.38
CA PHE A 5 -31.83 5.13 -0.88
C PHE A 5 -31.44 3.84 -1.61
N ALA A 6 -30.83 2.89 -0.90
CA ALA A 6 -30.41 1.62 -1.48
C ALA A 6 -31.60 0.76 -1.95
N GLU A 7 -32.66 0.65 -1.15
CA GLU A 7 -33.87 -0.08 -1.53
C GLU A 7 -34.61 0.62 -2.69
N ASN A 8 -34.61 1.96 -2.74
CA ASN A 8 -35.17 2.68 -3.88
C ASN A 8 -34.44 2.32 -5.19
N ILE A 9 -33.11 2.26 -5.16
CA ILE A 9 -32.30 1.82 -6.32
C ILE A 9 -32.65 0.39 -6.71
N LYS A 10 -32.56 -0.56 -5.77
CA LYS A 10 -32.86 -1.98 -6.01
C LYS A 10 -34.26 -2.20 -6.61
N ASN A 11 -35.27 -1.45 -6.16
CA ASN A 11 -36.65 -1.64 -6.60
C ASN A 11 -36.93 -1.07 -8.00
N HIS A 12 -36.26 0.01 -8.41
CA HIS A 12 -36.57 0.71 -9.68
C HIS A 12 -35.49 0.55 -10.75
N ILE A 13 -34.29 0.06 -10.43
CA ILE A 13 -33.20 -0.09 -11.42
C ILE A 13 -33.60 -0.98 -12.61
N ARG A 14 -34.55 -1.92 -12.42
CA ARG A 14 -35.08 -2.77 -13.51
C ARG A 14 -35.72 -1.95 -14.64
N GLU A 15 -36.26 -0.77 -14.36
CA GLU A 15 -36.86 0.12 -15.38
C GLU A 15 -35.82 0.73 -16.32
N TYR A 16 -34.56 0.74 -15.91
CA TYR A 16 -33.42 1.29 -16.65
C TYR A 16 -32.61 0.20 -17.37
N LEU A 17 -32.93 -1.08 -17.15
CA LEU A 17 -32.24 -2.20 -17.77
C LEU A 17 -32.96 -2.68 -19.05
N PRO A 18 -32.24 -3.26 -20.01
CA PRO A 18 -32.84 -3.89 -21.18
C PRO A 18 -33.85 -5.01 -20.85
N VAL A 19 -34.71 -5.35 -21.81
CA VAL A 19 -35.74 -6.40 -21.66
C VAL A 19 -35.15 -7.75 -21.23
N ASP A 20 -33.92 -8.05 -21.64
CA ASP A 20 -33.24 -9.32 -21.29
C ASP A 20 -32.87 -9.43 -19.80
N TYR A 21 -33.03 -8.36 -19.02
CA TYR A 21 -32.79 -8.31 -17.57
C TYR A 21 -34.07 -8.32 -16.72
N GLN A 22 -35.25 -8.51 -17.33
CA GLN A 22 -36.52 -8.50 -16.58
C GLN A 22 -36.55 -9.58 -15.49
N ASP A 23 -36.02 -10.76 -15.77
CA ASP A 23 -35.93 -11.88 -14.82
C ASP A 23 -34.64 -11.84 -13.97
N ALA A 24 -33.80 -10.82 -14.11
CA ALA A 24 -32.56 -10.72 -13.34
C ALA A 24 -32.87 -10.61 -11.84
N LYS A 25 -32.11 -11.35 -11.03
CA LYS A 25 -32.13 -11.25 -9.58
C LYS A 25 -31.33 -10.02 -9.14
N ILE A 26 -32.00 -9.11 -8.43
CA ILE A 26 -31.41 -7.88 -7.92
C ILE A 26 -31.32 -7.98 -6.40
N THR A 27 -30.10 -7.97 -5.85
CA THR A 27 -29.84 -8.07 -4.41
C THR A 27 -28.99 -6.91 -3.91
N LEU A 28 -29.15 -6.60 -2.62
CA LEU A 28 -28.25 -5.73 -1.88
C LEU A 28 -27.46 -6.61 -0.92
N GLU A 29 -26.14 -6.50 -0.97
CA GLU A 29 -25.23 -7.28 -0.14
C GLU A 29 -24.27 -6.35 0.59
N LYS A 30 -24.02 -6.64 1.86
CA LYS A 30 -22.99 -5.92 2.62
C LYS A 30 -21.64 -6.59 2.37
N VAL A 31 -20.66 -5.79 1.95
CA VAL A 31 -19.30 -6.26 1.64
C VAL A 31 -18.31 -5.47 2.50
N THR A 32 -17.47 -6.19 3.24
CA THR A 32 -16.35 -5.58 3.98
C THR A 32 -15.20 -5.33 3.01
N LYS A 33 -14.78 -4.07 2.91
CA LYS A 33 -13.60 -3.62 2.16
C LYS A 33 -12.46 -3.26 3.11
N GLY A 34 -11.32 -2.89 2.54
CA GLY A 34 -10.17 -2.41 3.30
C GLY A 34 -10.56 -1.30 4.28
N ASN A 35 -9.84 -1.27 5.39
CA ASN A 35 -10.10 -0.47 6.58
C ASN A 35 -11.47 -0.75 7.21
N ASP A 36 -11.90 -2.02 7.16
CA ASP A 36 -13.19 -2.54 7.67
C ASP A 36 -14.42 -1.75 7.23
N ARG A 37 -14.32 -1.12 6.06
CA ARG A 37 -15.41 -0.33 5.49
C ARG A 37 -16.51 -1.27 5.00
N ILE A 38 -17.67 -1.16 5.61
CA ILE A 38 -18.86 -1.90 5.19
C ILE A 38 -19.54 -1.10 4.09
N LEU A 39 -19.47 -1.62 2.85
CA LEU A 39 -20.17 -1.05 1.71
C LEU A 39 -21.41 -1.88 1.38
N THR A 40 -22.45 -1.25 0.82
CA THR A 40 -23.62 -1.97 0.30
C THR A 40 -23.51 -2.04 -1.21
N GLY A 41 -23.24 -3.25 -1.70
CA GLY A 41 -23.18 -3.58 -3.11
C GLY A 41 -24.57 -3.90 -3.66
N LEU A 42 -24.93 -3.27 -4.77
CA LEU A 42 -26.00 -3.69 -5.65
C LEU A 42 -25.48 -4.76 -6.61
N ILE A 43 -26.15 -5.89 -6.63
CA ILE A 43 -25.83 -7.02 -7.50
C ILE A 43 -27.01 -7.26 -8.42
N ILE A 44 -26.75 -7.22 -9.73
CA ILE A 44 -27.74 -7.50 -10.79
C ILE A 44 -27.24 -8.74 -11.54
N ARG A 45 -27.93 -9.87 -11.34
CA ARG A 45 -27.50 -11.18 -11.82
C ARG A 45 -28.58 -11.87 -12.65
N LYS A 46 -28.23 -12.27 -13.87
CA LYS A 46 -29.02 -13.23 -14.66
C LYS A 46 -28.64 -14.67 -14.31
N ASP A 47 -29.53 -15.62 -14.58
CA ASP A 47 -29.32 -17.04 -14.23
C ASP A 47 -28.11 -17.68 -14.94
N ASP A 48 -27.72 -17.16 -16.11
CA ASP A 48 -26.56 -17.62 -16.89
C ASP A 48 -25.22 -17.02 -16.43
N GLU A 49 -25.24 -16.03 -15.53
CA GLU A 49 -24.04 -15.32 -15.09
C GLU A 49 -23.43 -15.95 -13.83
N THR A 50 -22.19 -16.40 -13.95
CA THR A 50 -21.42 -16.95 -12.81
C THR A 50 -20.68 -15.89 -12.00
N ALA A 51 -20.36 -14.75 -12.61
CA ALA A 51 -19.69 -13.63 -11.97
C ALA A 51 -20.30 -12.32 -12.47
N VAL A 52 -20.57 -11.40 -11.54
CA VAL A 52 -21.16 -10.08 -11.83
C VAL A 52 -20.49 -9.02 -10.97
N PRO A 53 -20.35 -7.78 -11.46
CA PRO A 53 -19.83 -6.70 -10.66
C PRO A 53 -20.76 -6.39 -9.49
N SER A 54 -20.17 -5.97 -8.36
CA SER A 54 -20.87 -5.40 -7.23
C SER A 54 -20.75 -3.88 -7.31
N ILE A 55 -21.87 -3.18 -7.51
CA ILE A 55 -21.89 -1.72 -7.64
C ILE A 55 -22.13 -1.11 -6.26
N TYR A 56 -21.14 -0.44 -5.67
CA TYR A 56 -21.23 0.14 -4.33
C TYR A 56 -22.02 1.45 -4.35
N LEU A 57 -23.06 1.56 -3.52
CA LEU A 57 -24.01 2.68 -3.61
C LEU A 57 -23.60 3.92 -2.79
N GLU A 58 -22.58 3.82 -1.94
CA GLU A 58 -22.14 4.93 -1.06
C GLU A 58 -21.73 6.17 -1.86
N HIS A 59 -21.03 5.97 -2.97
CA HIS A 59 -20.62 7.08 -3.84
C HIS A 59 -21.82 7.79 -4.47
N TYR A 60 -22.84 7.02 -4.87
CA TYR A 60 -24.07 7.55 -5.45
C TYR A 60 -24.94 8.26 -4.41
N GLU A 61 -24.97 7.78 -3.17
CA GLU A 61 -25.65 8.45 -2.06
C GLU A 61 -25.04 9.83 -1.81
N GLU A 62 -23.71 9.93 -1.76
CA GLU A 62 -23.02 11.20 -1.57
C GLU A 62 -23.35 12.20 -2.68
N GLN A 63 -23.31 11.76 -3.94
CA GLN A 63 -23.63 12.61 -5.09
C GLN A 63 -25.11 13.02 -5.11
N PHE A 64 -26.03 12.12 -4.76
CA PHE A 64 -27.43 12.45 -4.62
C PHE A 64 -27.66 13.52 -3.54
N GLY A 65 -26.96 13.41 -2.41
CA GLY A 65 -26.95 14.43 -1.35
C GLY A 65 -26.41 15.79 -1.80
N LYS A 66 -25.52 15.81 -2.80
CA LYS A 66 -25.02 17.03 -3.47
C LYS A 66 -25.93 17.55 -4.59
N GLY A 67 -27.08 16.92 -4.82
CA GLY A 67 -28.09 17.35 -5.80
C GLY A 67 -28.05 16.64 -7.15
N ARG A 68 -27.27 15.56 -7.31
CA ARG A 68 -27.32 14.74 -8.53
C ARG A 68 -28.71 14.08 -8.66
N PRO A 69 -29.39 14.15 -9.82
CA PRO A 69 -30.69 13.51 -10.01
C PRO A 69 -30.62 11.98 -9.90
N MET A 70 -31.64 11.36 -9.28
CA MET A 70 -31.75 9.90 -9.17
C MET A 70 -31.80 9.22 -10.55
N ASP A 71 -32.47 9.82 -11.51
CA ASP A 71 -32.59 9.30 -12.88
C ASP A 71 -31.22 9.14 -13.56
N ASP A 72 -30.30 10.09 -13.35
CA ASP A 72 -28.94 10.03 -13.88
C ASP A 72 -28.08 8.98 -13.17
N ILE A 73 -28.31 8.76 -11.87
CA ILE A 73 -27.65 7.69 -11.10
C ILE A 73 -28.09 6.33 -11.62
N MET A 74 -29.40 6.11 -11.80
CA MET A 74 -29.94 4.85 -12.29
C MET A 74 -29.44 4.50 -13.69
N LYS A 75 -29.38 5.51 -14.59
CA LYS A 75 -28.82 5.35 -15.94
C LYS A 75 -27.35 4.93 -15.90
N GLU A 76 -26.54 5.56 -15.04
CA GLU A 76 -25.13 5.19 -14.91
C GLU A 76 -24.96 3.77 -14.35
N ILE A 77 -25.72 3.40 -13.31
CA ILE A 77 -25.70 2.04 -12.76
C ILE A 77 -26.08 0.99 -13.82
N ALA A 78 -27.13 1.27 -14.60
CA ALA A 78 -27.55 0.40 -15.71
C ALA A 78 -26.46 0.32 -16.81
N GLN A 79 -25.85 1.46 -17.16
CA GLN A 79 -24.74 1.53 -18.11
C GLN A 79 -23.54 0.70 -17.61
N ILE A 80 -23.13 0.83 -16.35
CA ILE A 80 -22.05 0.04 -15.75
C ILE A 80 -22.35 -1.45 -15.86
N LYS A 81 -23.59 -1.90 -15.63
CA LYS A 81 -23.96 -3.31 -15.80
C LYS A 81 -23.86 -3.75 -17.26
N MET A 82 -24.28 -2.91 -18.20
CA MET A 82 -24.23 -3.20 -19.64
C MET A 82 -22.80 -3.19 -20.18
N GLU A 83 -21.97 -2.23 -19.74
CA GLU A 83 -20.58 -2.10 -20.15
C GLU A 83 -19.71 -3.16 -19.51
N ASN A 84 -19.92 -3.54 -18.24
CA ASN A 84 -19.20 -4.68 -17.63
C ASN A 84 -19.64 -6.05 -18.16
N SER A 85 -20.51 -6.10 -19.18
CA SER A 85 -20.61 -7.28 -20.07
C SER A 85 -19.43 -7.34 -21.05
N LEU A 86 -18.50 -6.37 -21.01
CA LEU A 86 -17.20 -6.40 -21.67
C LEU A 86 -16.48 -7.71 -21.34
N GLU A 87 -16.06 -8.38 -22.39
CA GLU A 87 -15.24 -9.59 -22.34
C GLU A 87 -13.99 -9.29 -21.50
N LEU A 88 -14.01 -9.70 -20.23
CA LEU A 88 -12.78 -9.76 -19.45
C LEU A 88 -11.81 -10.62 -20.26
N PRO A 89 -10.53 -10.23 -20.39
CA PRO A 89 -9.53 -10.99 -21.15
C PRO A 89 -9.31 -12.39 -20.56
N ILE A 90 -9.85 -12.64 -19.37
CA ILE A 90 -9.79 -13.89 -18.65
C ILE A 90 -11.21 -14.29 -18.27
N ASP A 91 -11.61 -15.50 -18.67
CA ASP A 91 -12.81 -16.13 -18.14
C ASP A 91 -12.66 -16.26 -16.61
N VAL A 92 -13.55 -15.63 -15.85
CA VAL A 92 -13.54 -15.68 -14.38
C VAL A 92 -13.58 -17.12 -13.87
N LYS A 93 -14.13 -18.07 -14.65
CA LYS A 93 -14.06 -19.51 -14.33
C LYS A 93 -12.63 -20.05 -14.38
N GLY A 94 -11.78 -19.53 -15.26
CA GLY A 94 -10.37 -19.87 -15.38
C GLY A 94 -9.57 -19.52 -14.11
N LEU A 95 -10.02 -18.57 -13.29
CA LEU A 95 -9.37 -18.22 -12.03
C LEU A 95 -9.55 -19.29 -10.92
N GLN A 96 -10.39 -20.31 -11.14
CA GLN A 96 -10.45 -21.49 -10.27
C GLN A 96 -9.21 -22.38 -10.43
N ASP A 97 -8.53 -22.30 -11.58
CA ASP A 97 -7.24 -22.94 -11.80
C ASP A 97 -6.10 -22.07 -11.27
N TYR A 98 -5.30 -22.64 -10.38
CA TYR A 98 -4.22 -21.91 -9.72
C TYR A 98 -3.15 -21.46 -10.71
N GLU A 99 -2.81 -22.30 -11.69
CA GLU A 99 -1.74 -21.99 -12.65
C GLU A 99 -2.11 -20.80 -13.55
N THR A 100 -3.40 -20.64 -13.84
CA THR A 100 -3.94 -19.47 -14.53
C THR A 100 -3.92 -18.22 -13.64
N ALA A 101 -4.25 -18.35 -12.36
CA ALA A 101 -4.29 -17.22 -11.42
C ALA A 101 -2.89 -16.75 -10.96
N ARG A 102 -1.93 -17.68 -10.81
CA ARG A 102 -0.60 -17.45 -10.25
C ARG A 102 0.16 -16.27 -10.88
N PRO A 103 0.30 -16.14 -12.21
CA PRO A 103 1.05 -15.02 -12.81
C PRO A 103 0.38 -13.65 -12.64
N LEU A 104 -0.88 -13.63 -12.19
CA LEU A 104 -1.70 -12.42 -12.00
C LEU A 104 -1.77 -11.99 -10.53
N LEU A 105 -1.16 -12.75 -9.64
CA LEU A 105 -1.16 -12.44 -8.22
C LEU A 105 -0.43 -11.10 -7.99
N ALA A 106 -0.95 -10.34 -7.03
CA ALA A 106 -0.43 -9.05 -6.60
C ALA A 106 -0.59 -8.89 -5.09
N ILE A 107 0.31 -8.12 -4.48
CA ILE A 107 0.30 -7.81 -3.05
C ILE A 107 -0.45 -6.50 -2.82
N ARG A 108 -1.26 -6.45 -1.76
CA ARG A 108 -1.76 -5.20 -1.18
C ARG A 108 -1.53 -5.22 0.32
N LEU A 109 -0.90 -4.17 0.86
CA LEU A 109 -0.76 -4.03 2.30
C LEU A 109 -2.03 -3.45 2.93
N CYS A 110 -2.25 -3.80 4.19
CA CYS A 110 -3.24 -3.17 5.06
C CYS A 110 -2.73 -3.12 6.50
N ASP A 111 -3.29 -2.23 7.32
CA ASP A 111 -3.11 -2.25 8.77
C ASP A 111 -4.00 -3.34 9.40
N PRO A 112 -3.43 -4.40 10.00
CA PRO A 112 -4.22 -5.49 10.58
C PRO A 112 -5.13 -5.03 11.73
N GLU A 113 -4.80 -3.95 12.44
CA GLU A 113 -5.64 -3.43 13.53
C GLU A 113 -6.90 -2.74 13.00
N LYS A 114 -6.82 -2.13 11.80
CA LYS A 114 -7.93 -1.45 11.12
C LYS A 114 -8.70 -2.37 10.15
N ASN A 115 -8.26 -3.61 9.98
CA ASN A 115 -8.78 -4.58 9.00
C ASN A 115 -9.16 -5.92 9.65
N GLN A 116 -9.61 -5.91 10.90
CA GLN A 116 -9.88 -7.13 11.67
C GLN A 116 -11.02 -7.95 11.05
N GLU A 117 -12.09 -7.30 10.62
CA GLU A 117 -13.21 -7.98 9.94
C GLU A 117 -12.82 -8.41 8.53
N TYR A 118 -12.11 -7.55 7.79
CA TYR A 118 -11.64 -7.81 6.44
C TYR A 118 -10.69 -9.01 6.36
N LEU A 119 -9.84 -9.22 7.37
CA LEU A 119 -8.82 -10.27 7.39
C LEU A 119 -9.33 -11.65 7.82
N LYS A 120 -10.56 -11.78 8.35
CA LYS A 120 -11.08 -13.06 8.89
C LYS A 120 -11.07 -14.21 7.87
N ASP A 121 -11.35 -13.90 6.62
CA ASP A 121 -11.45 -14.86 5.53
C ASP A 121 -10.39 -14.64 4.44
N LYS A 122 -9.35 -13.83 4.73
CA LYS A 122 -8.30 -13.49 3.78
C LYS A 122 -6.94 -14.02 4.25
N PRO A 123 -6.21 -14.75 3.38
CA PRO A 123 -4.85 -15.14 3.69
C PRO A 123 -3.98 -13.90 3.78
N HIS A 124 -3.08 -13.87 4.77
CA HIS A 124 -2.19 -12.76 4.96
C HIS A 124 -0.86 -13.19 5.57
N THR A 125 0.18 -12.42 5.26
CA THR A 125 1.55 -12.60 5.78
C THR A 125 1.97 -11.34 6.53
N ALA A 126 2.65 -11.49 7.67
CA ALA A 126 3.10 -10.36 8.46
C ALA A 126 4.21 -9.57 7.73
N CYS A 127 4.14 -8.25 7.80
CA CYS A 127 5.14 -7.33 7.26
C CYS A 127 5.34 -6.17 8.26
N GLY A 128 6.16 -6.41 9.29
CA GLY A 128 6.29 -5.51 10.43
C GLY A 128 4.95 -5.32 11.15
N GLU A 129 4.49 -4.07 11.26
CA GLU A 129 3.20 -3.70 11.85
C GLU A 129 2.02 -3.75 10.85
N LEU A 130 2.29 -4.18 9.60
CA LEU A 130 1.32 -4.31 8.52
C LEU A 130 1.08 -5.78 8.16
N ALA A 131 0.05 -6.03 7.36
CA ALA A 131 -0.24 -7.33 6.79
C ALA A 131 -0.27 -7.25 5.26
N ALA A 132 0.42 -8.19 4.60
CA ALA A 132 0.33 -8.40 3.17
C ALA A 132 -0.86 -9.29 2.84
N THR A 133 -1.78 -8.79 2.04
CA THR A 133 -2.95 -9.51 1.49
C THR A 133 -2.79 -9.68 -0.01
N TYR A 134 -3.56 -10.60 -0.58
CA TYR A 134 -3.35 -11.06 -1.96
C TYR A 134 -4.56 -10.81 -2.85
N ARG A 135 -4.28 -10.44 -4.10
CA ARG A 135 -5.29 -10.16 -5.12
C ARG A 135 -4.89 -10.79 -6.43
N ILE A 136 -5.88 -11.08 -7.28
CA ILE A 136 -5.69 -11.42 -8.69
C ILE A 136 -5.93 -10.15 -9.49
N GLN A 137 -4.91 -9.67 -10.18
CA GLN A 137 -5.00 -8.51 -11.05
C GLN A 137 -5.37 -8.94 -12.47
N ILE A 138 -6.63 -8.68 -12.86
CA ILE A 138 -7.21 -9.16 -14.12
C ILE A 138 -6.95 -8.15 -15.24
N MET A 139 -7.15 -6.86 -14.97
CA MET A 139 -6.83 -5.77 -15.88
C MET A 139 -6.31 -4.55 -15.12
N GLU A 140 -5.47 -3.79 -15.79
CA GLU A 140 -5.05 -2.46 -15.37
C GLU A 140 -4.93 -1.62 -16.65
N ASP A 141 -5.85 -0.68 -16.82
CA ASP A 141 -5.84 0.25 -17.94
C ASP A 141 -6.12 1.68 -17.44
N SER A 142 -6.22 2.63 -18.37
CA SER A 142 -6.49 4.03 -18.06
C SER A 142 -7.84 4.28 -17.38
N SER A 143 -8.76 3.31 -17.38
CA SER A 143 -10.08 3.36 -16.74
C SER A 143 -10.08 2.76 -15.31
N GLY A 144 -9.02 2.02 -14.94
CA GLY A 144 -8.81 1.52 -13.58
C GLY A 144 -8.21 0.13 -13.52
N THR A 145 -8.15 -0.42 -12.30
CA THR A 145 -7.64 -1.78 -12.05
C THR A 145 -8.79 -2.73 -11.72
N ALA A 146 -9.07 -3.68 -12.61
CA ALA A 146 -9.97 -4.80 -12.33
C ALA A 146 -9.21 -5.88 -11.55
N SER A 147 -9.64 -6.16 -10.32
CA SER A 147 -9.00 -7.19 -9.48
C SER A 147 -9.98 -7.94 -8.59
N ALA A 148 -9.67 -9.20 -8.32
CA ALA A 148 -10.37 -10.06 -7.37
C ALA A 148 -9.53 -10.22 -6.09
N VAL A 149 -10.19 -10.33 -4.93
CA VAL A 149 -9.50 -10.61 -3.66
C VAL A 149 -9.31 -12.11 -3.54
N VAL A 150 -8.12 -12.55 -3.16
CA VAL A 150 -7.87 -13.96 -2.81
C VAL A 150 -8.46 -14.24 -1.43
N THR A 151 -9.25 -15.30 -1.29
CA THR A 151 -9.86 -15.71 -0.02
C THR A 151 -9.31 -17.05 0.47
N ASN A 152 -9.53 -17.38 1.74
CA ASN A 152 -9.15 -18.69 2.30
C ASN A 152 -9.81 -19.86 1.55
N ASP A 153 -11.03 -19.67 1.05
CA ASP A 153 -11.73 -20.67 0.23
C ASP A 153 -11.01 -20.91 -1.11
N MET A 154 -10.43 -19.87 -1.70
CA MET A 154 -9.63 -20.01 -2.92
C MET A 154 -8.35 -20.80 -2.67
N LEU A 155 -7.70 -20.60 -1.52
CA LEU A 155 -6.51 -21.40 -1.15
C LEU A 155 -6.88 -22.88 -0.98
N ASN A 156 -8.00 -23.16 -0.32
CA ASN A 156 -8.51 -24.52 -0.18
C ASN A 156 -8.82 -25.16 -1.54
N LEU A 157 -9.41 -24.39 -2.47
CA LEU A 157 -9.70 -24.83 -3.83
C LEU A 157 -8.41 -25.13 -4.62
N TRP A 158 -7.42 -24.24 -4.53
CA TRP A 158 -6.14 -24.37 -5.21
C TRP A 158 -5.22 -25.42 -4.59
N GLY A 159 -5.47 -25.81 -3.34
CA GLY A 159 -4.65 -26.77 -2.60
C GLY A 159 -3.26 -26.23 -2.24
N ILE A 160 -3.13 -24.92 -2.05
CA ILE A 160 -1.86 -24.25 -1.71
C ILE A 160 -1.85 -23.71 -0.28
N THR A 161 -0.66 -23.49 0.28
CA THR A 161 -0.51 -22.86 1.60
C THR A 161 -0.38 -21.34 1.50
N PRO A 162 -0.63 -20.58 2.58
CA PRO A 162 -0.37 -19.14 2.62
C PRO A 162 1.08 -18.77 2.31
N GLU A 163 2.05 -19.59 2.73
CA GLU A 163 3.48 -19.36 2.47
C GLU A 163 3.80 -19.52 0.98
N GLN A 164 3.23 -20.54 0.34
CA GLN A 164 3.37 -20.72 -1.11
C GLN A 164 2.70 -19.58 -1.88
N LEU A 165 1.50 -19.16 -1.45
CA LEU A 165 0.82 -18.00 -2.04
C LEU A 165 1.70 -16.75 -1.98
N HIS A 166 2.31 -16.47 -0.83
CA HIS A 166 3.20 -15.32 -0.67
C HIS A 166 4.38 -15.39 -1.65
N HIS A 167 5.10 -16.51 -1.63
CA HIS A 167 6.27 -16.72 -2.48
C HIS A 167 5.95 -16.58 -3.97
N ASP A 168 4.89 -17.25 -4.42
CA ASP A 168 4.47 -17.24 -5.82
C ASP A 168 3.98 -15.85 -6.24
N THR A 169 3.33 -15.11 -5.33
CA THR A 169 2.95 -13.70 -5.56
C THR A 169 4.17 -12.80 -5.72
N VAL A 170 5.14 -12.90 -4.81
CA VAL A 170 6.39 -12.11 -4.88
C VAL A 170 7.11 -12.38 -6.21
N SER A 171 7.19 -13.65 -6.62
CA SER A 171 7.79 -14.03 -7.91
C SER A 171 7.01 -13.44 -9.10
N ALA A 172 5.68 -13.52 -9.10
CA ALA A 172 4.85 -12.97 -10.17
C ALA A 172 5.00 -11.44 -10.28
N GLU A 173 4.99 -10.75 -9.14
CA GLU A 173 5.14 -9.30 -9.11
C GLU A 173 6.54 -8.84 -9.52
N ASN A 174 7.61 -9.54 -9.09
CA ASN A 174 8.97 -9.19 -9.50
C ASN A 174 9.18 -9.31 -11.02
N ALA A 175 8.50 -10.26 -11.66
CA ALA A 175 8.56 -10.42 -13.12
C ALA A 175 7.75 -9.35 -13.88
N ARG A 176 6.62 -8.90 -13.31
CA ARG A 176 5.63 -8.06 -14.02
C ARG A 176 5.73 -6.57 -13.68
N ASN A 177 6.04 -6.25 -12.43
CA ASN A 177 5.91 -4.90 -11.88
C ASN A 177 7.08 -4.63 -10.92
N PRO A 178 8.24 -4.18 -11.46
CA PRO A 178 9.47 -4.04 -10.68
C PRO A 178 9.33 -3.01 -9.56
N VAL A 179 10.20 -3.12 -8.57
CA VAL A 179 10.31 -2.19 -7.45
C VAL A 179 10.93 -0.89 -7.93
N CYS A 180 10.35 0.22 -7.49
CA CYS A 180 10.80 1.55 -7.83
C CYS A 180 11.12 2.36 -6.57
N LEU A 181 12.30 2.97 -6.55
CA LEU A 181 12.73 3.90 -5.51
C LEU A 181 13.06 5.24 -6.17
N TYR A 182 12.43 6.31 -5.69
CA TYR A 182 12.61 7.66 -6.21
C TYR A 182 12.91 8.64 -5.09
N THR A 183 13.55 9.77 -5.41
CA THR A 183 13.57 10.89 -4.47
C THR A 183 12.21 11.60 -4.49
N MET A 184 11.88 12.30 -3.40
CA MET A 184 10.68 13.16 -3.39
C MET A 184 10.76 14.26 -4.47
N ASP A 185 11.96 14.79 -4.75
CA ASP A 185 12.16 15.83 -5.78
C ASP A 185 11.88 15.31 -7.20
N ASP A 186 12.29 14.08 -7.50
CA ASP A 186 12.02 13.43 -8.78
C ASP A 186 10.52 13.23 -9.00
N VAL A 187 9.80 12.78 -7.96
CA VAL A 187 8.34 12.62 -8.01
C VAL A 187 7.65 13.97 -8.21
N MET A 188 8.11 15.02 -7.53
CA MET A 188 7.57 16.37 -7.71
C MET A 188 7.86 16.92 -9.11
N SER A 189 9.05 16.67 -9.65
CA SER A 189 9.45 17.03 -11.01
C SER A 189 8.62 16.28 -12.07
N GLU A 190 8.30 15.02 -11.84
CA GLU A 190 7.40 14.26 -12.70
C GLU A 190 6.00 14.90 -12.73
N ILE A 191 5.45 15.23 -11.56
CA ILE A 191 4.11 15.84 -11.46
C ILE A 191 4.07 17.24 -12.10
N MET A 192 5.08 18.08 -11.87
CA MET A 192 5.09 19.47 -12.33
C MET A 192 5.57 19.65 -13.76
N LEU A 193 6.55 18.84 -14.19
CA LEU A 193 7.27 19.03 -15.45
C LEU A 193 7.17 17.82 -16.40
N SER A 194 6.48 16.74 -15.99
CA SER A 194 6.39 15.50 -16.77
C SER A 194 7.75 14.87 -17.09
N VAL A 195 8.73 15.10 -16.22
CA VAL A 195 10.07 14.50 -16.34
C VAL A 195 10.02 13.10 -15.73
N LYS A 196 10.40 12.08 -16.51
CA LYS A 196 10.43 10.71 -16.01
C LYS A 196 11.55 10.55 -14.97
N PRO A 197 11.26 10.07 -13.75
CA PRO A 197 12.26 9.90 -12.70
C PRO A 197 13.18 8.70 -13.00
N GLU A 198 14.42 8.75 -12.50
CA GLU A 198 15.35 7.63 -12.53
C GLU A 198 15.04 6.65 -11.40
N ASN A 199 14.93 5.35 -11.69
CA ASN A 199 14.69 4.34 -10.67
C ASN A 199 15.97 4.02 -9.89
N LEU A 200 16.13 4.63 -8.72
CA LEU A 200 17.29 4.44 -7.85
C LEU A 200 17.42 2.99 -7.35
N PHE A 201 16.34 2.22 -7.37
CA PHE A 201 16.39 0.81 -6.98
C PHE A 201 17.24 -0.04 -7.94
N GLU A 202 17.50 0.43 -9.17
CA GLU A 202 18.35 -0.29 -10.13
C GLU A 202 19.85 -0.05 -9.88
N GLN A 203 20.20 0.91 -9.01
CA GLN A 203 21.59 1.19 -8.68
C GLN A 203 22.22 0.07 -7.86
N THR A 204 23.54 -0.05 -7.97
CA THR A 204 24.36 -1.07 -7.29
C THR A 204 25.31 -0.46 -6.27
N GLU A 205 25.61 0.82 -6.40
CA GLU A 205 26.44 1.57 -5.46
C GLU A 205 25.56 2.31 -4.45
N PRO A 206 26.07 2.55 -3.22
CA PRO A 206 25.37 3.37 -2.24
C PRO A 206 25.04 4.77 -2.79
N LEU A 207 23.87 5.26 -2.44
CA LEU A 207 23.41 6.60 -2.79
C LEU A 207 24.24 7.62 -2.02
N GLU A 208 24.89 8.54 -2.74
CA GLU A 208 25.56 9.69 -2.15
C GLU A 208 24.51 10.66 -1.61
N SER A 209 24.09 10.48 -0.35
CA SER A 209 22.99 11.26 0.22
C SER A 209 23.32 11.83 1.59
N GLU A 210 24.09 12.93 1.59
CA GLU A 210 24.12 13.83 2.74
C GLU A 210 22.96 14.86 2.72
N MET A 211 22.17 14.92 1.63
CA MET A 211 21.18 15.98 1.41
C MET A 211 19.76 15.54 1.06
N ILE A 212 19.46 14.26 0.80
CA ILE A 212 18.10 13.83 0.41
C ILE A 212 17.35 13.32 1.64
N PRO A 213 16.33 14.03 2.13
CA PRO A 213 15.67 13.69 3.39
C PRO A 213 14.63 12.57 3.26
N MET A 214 14.08 12.35 2.06
CA MET A 214 12.92 11.48 1.84
C MET A 214 12.96 10.79 0.47
N TYR A 215 12.60 9.52 0.47
CA TYR A 215 12.45 8.70 -0.72
C TYR A 215 11.04 8.13 -0.80
N ILE A 216 10.58 7.86 -2.02
CA ILE A 216 9.32 7.20 -2.31
C ILE A 216 9.61 5.79 -2.80
N LEU A 217 9.05 4.80 -2.11
CA LEU A 217 9.11 3.40 -2.50
C LEU A 217 7.75 2.95 -3.01
N THR A 218 7.71 2.45 -4.24
CA THR A 218 6.48 2.01 -4.92
C THR A 218 6.80 0.95 -5.97
N ASN A 219 5.83 0.58 -6.80
CA ASN A 219 6.01 -0.25 -7.97
C ASN A 219 5.92 0.61 -9.25
N GLN A 220 6.30 0.05 -10.40
CA GLN A 220 6.33 0.78 -11.68
C GLN A 220 4.98 1.40 -12.06
N ASN A 221 3.87 0.75 -11.70
CA ASN A 221 2.52 1.21 -12.02
C ASN A 221 1.95 2.22 -11.01
N LYS A 222 2.61 2.40 -9.85
CA LYS A 222 2.16 3.25 -8.73
C LYS A 222 0.76 2.88 -8.20
N VAL A 223 0.40 1.59 -8.31
CA VAL A 223 -0.89 1.06 -7.85
C VAL A 223 -0.67 -0.08 -6.87
N ASN A 224 -1.21 0.05 -5.65
CA ASN A 224 -0.93 -0.84 -4.51
C ASN A 224 0.59 -1.03 -4.27
N GLY A 225 1.42 -0.05 -4.65
CA GLY A 225 2.87 -0.16 -4.68
C GLY A 225 3.54 -0.25 -3.32
N ALA A 226 2.86 0.09 -2.22
CA ALA A 226 3.37 -0.19 -0.88
C ALA A 226 3.63 -1.70 -0.67
N GLY A 227 2.97 -2.58 -1.43
CA GLY A 227 3.18 -4.03 -1.45
C GLY A 227 4.63 -4.47 -1.65
N VAL A 228 5.47 -3.63 -2.26
CA VAL A 228 6.91 -3.94 -2.44
C VAL A 228 7.66 -4.13 -1.12
N LEU A 229 7.18 -3.56 -0.01
CA LEU A 229 7.78 -3.79 1.32
C LEU A 229 7.74 -5.25 1.76
N ALA A 230 6.74 -6.01 1.31
CA ALA A 230 6.57 -7.41 1.64
C ALA A 230 7.34 -8.35 0.68
N ARG A 231 8.13 -7.81 -0.25
CA ARG A 231 8.92 -8.62 -1.18
C ARG A 231 10.31 -8.89 -0.61
N ASP A 232 10.75 -10.14 -0.75
CA ASP A 232 12.03 -10.60 -0.22
C ASP A 232 13.22 -9.74 -0.71
N GLY A 233 14.07 -9.32 0.22
CA GLY A 233 15.31 -8.60 -0.05
C GLY A 233 15.16 -7.11 -0.39
N VAL A 234 13.94 -6.57 -0.53
CA VAL A 234 13.72 -5.15 -0.87
C VAL A 234 14.27 -4.22 0.22
N LEU A 235 13.91 -4.48 1.48
CA LEU A 235 14.35 -3.66 2.61
C LEU A 235 15.87 -3.73 2.83
N ASP A 236 16.45 -4.93 2.69
CA ASP A 236 17.89 -5.16 2.77
C ASP A 236 18.63 -4.31 1.73
N LYS A 237 18.18 -4.37 0.47
CA LYS A 237 18.75 -3.59 -0.63
C LYS A 237 18.62 -2.09 -0.40
N ILE A 238 17.48 -1.63 0.11
CA ILE A 238 17.30 -0.21 0.47
C ILE A 238 18.28 0.20 1.57
N GLY A 239 18.44 -0.61 2.62
CA GLY A 239 19.41 -0.33 3.69
C GLY A 239 20.85 -0.29 3.19
N GLU A 240 21.18 -1.09 2.17
CA GLU A 240 22.48 -1.02 1.49
C GLU A 240 22.64 0.24 0.65
N LEU A 241 21.63 0.60 -0.15
CA LEU A 241 21.61 1.81 -0.97
C LEU A 241 21.70 3.08 -0.11
N LEU A 242 20.97 3.15 1.00
CA LEU A 242 20.98 4.31 1.90
C LEU A 242 22.21 4.33 2.81
N GLY A 243 22.83 3.18 3.06
CA GLY A 243 23.94 3.05 3.98
C GLY A 243 23.58 3.22 5.47
N SER A 244 22.29 3.39 5.80
CA SER A 244 21.78 3.64 7.15
C SER A 244 20.54 2.80 7.46
N ASP A 245 20.14 2.78 8.73
CA ASP A 245 18.76 2.46 9.10
C ASP A 245 17.80 3.54 8.57
N PHE A 246 16.51 3.25 8.54
CA PHE A 246 15.51 4.20 8.04
C PHE A 246 14.12 3.97 8.65
N TYR A 247 13.32 5.04 8.65
CA TYR A 247 11.91 4.99 8.98
C TYR A 247 11.08 4.70 7.73
N VAL A 248 9.97 4.00 7.92
CA VAL A 248 8.95 3.72 6.90
C VAL A 248 7.66 4.37 7.34
N LEU A 249 7.12 5.25 6.50
CA LEU A 249 5.90 6.01 6.73
C LEU A 249 4.81 5.50 5.78
N PRO A 250 3.90 4.63 6.25
CA PRO A 250 2.94 3.93 5.40
C PRO A 250 1.60 4.67 5.29
N SER A 251 1.60 5.91 4.77
CA SER A 251 0.36 6.71 4.64
C SER A 251 -0.61 6.14 3.60
N SER A 252 -0.08 5.62 2.50
CA SER A 252 -0.83 5.21 1.31
C SER A 252 -0.64 3.73 0.99
N THR A 253 -1.65 3.07 0.42
CA THR A 253 -1.51 1.71 -0.12
C THR A 253 -0.72 1.70 -1.43
N HIS A 254 -0.56 2.85 -2.09
CA HIS A 254 0.08 2.99 -3.40
C HIS A 254 1.59 3.22 -3.31
N GLU A 255 2.08 3.77 -2.20
CA GLU A 255 3.50 4.02 -1.96
C GLU A 255 3.77 4.16 -0.46
N VAL A 256 5.04 4.01 -0.08
CA VAL A 256 5.51 4.37 1.26
C VAL A 256 6.65 5.38 1.18
N ILE A 257 6.71 6.27 2.17
CA ILE A 257 7.80 7.23 2.29
C ILE A 257 8.88 6.62 3.16
N LEU A 258 10.12 6.68 2.71
CA LEU A 258 11.30 6.24 3.44
C LEU A 258 12.11 7.44 3.87
N VAL A 259 12.55 7.44 5.12
CA VAL A 259 13.30 8.54 5.72
C VAL A 259 14.55 7.98 6.37
N PRO A 260 15.76 8.23 5.82
CA PRO A 260 17.00 7.77 6.42
C PRO A 260 17.17 8.29 7.84
N ASP A 261 17.62 7.44 8.77
CA ASP A 261 17.87 7.87 10.13
C ASP A 261 19.21 8.60 10.24
N ASN A 262 19.15 9.93 10.25
CA ASN A 262 20.30 10.80 10.45
C ASN A 262 20.52 11.20 11.92
N GLY A 263 19.76 10.60 12.86
CA GLY A 263 19.83 10.89 14.29
C GLY A 263 19.15 12.19 14.74
N ASN A 264 18.63 13.00 13.81
CA ASN A 264 17.98 14.27 14.13
C ASN A 264 16.45 14.17 14.20
N MET A 265 15.86 13.06 13.73
CA MET A 265 14.42 12.90 13.66
C MET A 265 13.88 12.10 14.85
N GLN A 266 12.84 12.63 15.48
CA GLN A 266 12.11 11.93 16.54
C GLN A 266 10.97 11.12 15.93
N THR A 267 10.85 9.83 16.31
CA THR A 267 9.77 8.95 15.83
C THR A 267 8.39 9.58 16.01
N LYS A 268 8.16 10.27 17.13
CA LYS A 268 6.89 10.92 17.43
C LYS A 268 6.53 12.03 16.44
N GLU A 269 7.51 12.83 16.00
CA GLU A 269 7.28 13.90 15.02
C GLU A 269 6.86 13.32 13.66
N LEU A 270 7.48 12.20 13.26
CA LEU A 270 7.10 11.47 12.05
C LEU A 270 5.70 10.87 12.16
N GLU A 271 5.35 10.29 13.32
CA GLU A 271 4.00 9.75 13.56
C GLU A 271 2.93 10.83 13.50
N ASP A 272 3.18 11.99 14.11
CA ASP A 272 2.23 13.10 14.12
C ASP A 272 2.02 13.64 12.70
N MET A 273 3.09 13.74 11.90
CA MET A 273 3.02 14.12 10.48
C MET A 273 2.19 13.12 9.66
N VAL A 274 2.43 11.80 9.82
CA VAL A 274 1.67 10.77 9.08
C VAL A 274 0.20 10.82 9.44
N LYS A 275 -0.14 10.96 10.73
CA LYS A 275 -1.54 11.07 11.18
C LYS A 275 -2.23 12.29 10.59
N GLU A 276 -1.56 13.44 10.52
CA GLU A 276 -2.12 14.66 9.92
C GLU A 276 -2.41 14.48 8.43
N VAL A 277 -1.45 13.94 7.68
CA VAL A 277 -1.60 13.67 6.25
C VAL A 277 -2.73 12.68 6.00
N ASN A 278 -2.76 11.57 6.75
CA ASN A 278 -3.81 10.55 6.62
C ASN A 278 -5.21 11.09 6.94
N ALA A 279 -5.33 11.98 7.91
CA ALA A 279 -6.62 12.56 8.31
C ALA A 279 -7.15 13.61 7.32
N THR A 280 -6.29 14.23 6.50
CA THR A 280 -6.66 15.40 5.70
C THR A 280 -6.51 15.22 4.19
N GLN A 281 -5.56 14.40 3.74
CA GLN A 281 -5.18 14.29 2.32
C GLN A 281 -5.41 12.89 1.72
N VAL A 282 -5.56 11.86 2.54
CA VAL A 282 -5.65 10.47 2.06
C VAL A 282 -7.09 9.98 2.10
N ALA A 283 -7.57 9.43 0.98
CA ALA A 283 -8.90 8.84 0.92
C ALA A 283 -8.98 7.59 1.82
N PRO A 284 -10.13 7.32 2.48
CA PRO A 284 -10.27 6.17 3.38
C PRO A 284 -9.97 4.80 2.73
N GLU A 285 -10.16 4.66 1.41
CA GLU A 285 -9.81 3.48 0.60
C GLU A 285 -8.31 3.27 0.44
N ASP A 286 -7.56 4.35 0.40
CA ASP A 286 -6.13 4.36 0.04
C ASP A 286 -5.25 4.47 1.28
N LEU A 287 -5.82 4.83 2.42
CA LEU A 287 -5.13 4.88 3.71
C LEU A 287 -4.56 3.50 4.07
N LEU A 288 -3.26 3.44 4.32
CA LEU A 288 -2.58 2.22 4.73
C LEU A 288 -2.46 2.11 6.25
N SER A 289 -1.68 2.96 6.93
CA SER A 289 -1.57 2.97 8.39
C SER A 289 -1.04 4.31 8.93
N ASP A 290 -1.31 4.58 10.21
CA ASP A 290 -0.72 5.72 10.95
C ASP A 290 0.57 5.32 11.68
N LYS A 291 0.94 4.04 11.64
CA LYS A 291 2.04 3.47 12.43
C LYS A 291 3.36 3.62 11.65
N VAL A 292 4.20 4.55 12.09
CA VAL A 292 5.58 4.65 11.59
C VAL A 292 6.35 3.41 12.03
N GLN A 293 7.07 2.82 11.08
CA GLN A 293 7.93 1.68 11.30
C GLN A 293 9.40 2.09 11.13
N TYR A 294 10.29 1.24 11.60
CA TYR A 294 11.74 1.42 11.56
C TYR A 294 12.36 0.13 11.08
N TYR A 295 13.21 0.24 10.07
CA TYR A 295 14.01 -0.86 9.59
C TYR A 295 15.41 -0.76 10.20
N ASP A 296 15.75 -1.74 11.02
CA ASP A 296 17.09 -1.93 11.56
C ASP A 296 17.90 -2.79 10.57
N ARG A 297 18.89 -2.18 9.94
CA ARG A 297 19.72 -2.83 8.90
C ARG A 297 20.58 -3.95 9.47
N ALA A 298 21.06 -3.81 10.70
CA ALA A 298 21.91 -4.81 11.32
C ALA A 298 21.12 -6.06 11.71
N ALA A 299 19.92 -5.87 12.27
CA ALA A 299 19.01 -6.95 12.64
C ALA A 299 18.20 -7.49 11.45
N LYS A 300 18.10 -6.73 10.35
CA LYS A 300 17.24 -7.00 9.19
C LYS A 300 15.77 -7.15 9.57
N THR A 301 15.29 -6.25 10.42
CA THR A 301 13.92 -6.30 10.96
C THR A 301 13.19 -4.99 10.73
N LEU A 302 11.94 -5.08 10.29
CA LEU A 302 10.99 -3.98 10.25
C LEU A 302 10.04 -4.07 11.44
N GLY A 303 9.90 -3.00 12.21
CA GLY A 303 8.95 -2.94 13.33
C GLY A 303 8.92 -1.56 13.97
N ARG A 304 8.37 -1.43 15.17
CA ARG A 304 8.45 -0.15 15.91
C ARG A 304 9.89 0.11 16.35
N LYS A 305 10.35 1.36 16.22
CA LYS A 305 11.65 1.76 16.76
C LYS A 305 11.63 1.56 18.27
N GLN A 306 12.46 0.66 18.78
CA GLN A 306 12.67 0.57 20.22
C GLN A 306 13.49 1.79 20.65
N GLU A 307 12.90 2.65 21.49
CA GLU A 307 13.67 3.73 22.07
C GLU A 307 14.73 3.14 23.01
N LYS A 308 16.00 3.22 22.60
CA LYS A 308 17.12 2.95 23.50
C LYS A 308 16.94 3.73 24.79
N GLY A 309 16.97 3.03 25.92
CA GLY A 309 16.79 3.64 27.23
C GLY A 309 17.84 4.72 27.48
N LEU A 310 17.52 5.69 28.36
CA LEU A 310 18.39 6.84 28.66
C LEU A 310 19.86 6.43 28.95
N LEU A 311 20.04 5.30 29.64
CA LEU A 311 21.35 4.73 30.00
C LEU A 311 22.16 4.26 28.78
N GLU A 312 21.49 3.71 27.79
CA GLU A 312 22.11 3.17 26.57
C GLU A 312 22.56 4.33 25.66
N ARG A 313 21.70 5.35 25.50
CA ARG A 313 22.05 6.62 24.83
C ARG A 313 23.24 7.33 25.50
N LEU A 314 23.27 7.35 26.83
CA LEU A 314 24.39 7.93 27.59
C LEU A 314 25.69 7.13 27.38
N SER A 315 25.59 5.80 27.27
CA SER A 315 26.76 4.94 27.04
C SER A 315 27.35 5.11 25.64
N GLU A 316 26.51 5.24 24.61
CA GLU A 316 26.93 5.45 23.22
C GLU A 316 27.52 6.84 23.01
N ASN A 317 26.89 7.88 23.55
CA ASN A 317 27.46 9.23 23.54
C ASN A 317 28.81 9.28 24.25
N LYS A 318 28.96 8.55 25.37
CA LYS A 318 30.25 8.46 26.06
C LYS A 318 31.30 7.73 25.22
N ALA A 319 30.92 6.67 24.52
CA ALA A 319 31.82 5.96 23.61
C ALA A 319 32.25 6.82 22.41
N GLN A 320 31.32 7.54 21.77
CA GLN A 320 31.62 8.44 20.65
C GLN A 320 32.49 9.63 21.07
N VAL A 321 32.27 10.20 22.26
CA VAL A 321 33.13 11.27 22.81
C VAL A 321 34.54 10.74 23.07
N GLN A 322 34.67 9.55 23.67
CA GLN A 322 35.98 8.93 23.90
C GLN A 322 36.72 8.59 22.60
N GLU A 323 36.01 8.16 21.56
CA GLU A 323 36.60 7.86 20.27
C GLU A 323 37.05 9.12 19.52
N ARG A 324 36.29 10.23 19.65
CA ARG A 324 36.68 11.55 19.14
C ARG A 324 37.88 12.13 19.89
N GLU A 325 37.93 11.97 21.21
CA GLU A 325 39.08 12.39 22.04
C GLU A 325 40.33 11.55 21.74
N ALA A 326 40.19 10.27 21.44
CA ALA A 326 41.30 9.40 21.06
C ALA A 326 41.88 9.71 19.67
N LYS A 327 41.06 10.27 18.76
CA LYS A 327 41.46 10.66 17.40
C LYS A 327 41.98 12.10 17.29
N ALA A 328 41.91 12.90 18.37
CA ALA A 328 42.41 14.27 18.38
C ALA A 328 43.97 14.32 18.49
N PRO A 329 44.67 15.13 17.66
CA PRO A 329 46.13 15.20 17.70
C PRO A 329 46.62 15.89 18.99
N LYS A 330 47.51 15.21 19.74
CA LYS A 330 48.13 15.76 20.95
C LYS A 330 49.07 16.92 20.61
N GLU A 331 48.65 18.16 20.85
CA GLU A 331 49.55 19.32 20.79
C GLU A 331 50.64 19.21 21.87
N ARG A 332 51.90 19.23 21.42
CA ARG A 332 53.09 19.21 22.28
C ARG A 332 53.21 20.53 23.02
N GLN A 333 53.18 20.47 24.35
CA GLN A 333 53.52 21.58 25.25
C GLN A 333 54.90 22.15 24.91
N LYS A 334 54.95 23.40 24.46
CA LYS A 334 56.19 24.19 24.40
C LYS A 334 56.57 24.66 25.80
N THR A 335 57.78 24.27 26.18
CA THR A 335 58.48 24.59 27.43
C THR A 335 58.59 26.11 27.63
N LYS A 336 58.25 26.57 28.84
CA LYS A 336 58.55 27.93 29.33
C LYS A 336 60.06 28.20 29.27
N GLN A 337 60.46 29.31 28.68
CA GLN A 337 61.73 29.96 28.97
C GLN A 337 61.42 31.27 29.70
N GLU A 338 61.85 31.34 30.97
CA GLU A 338 61.97 32.58 31.73
C GLU A 338 63.20 33.35 31.22
N PRO A 339 63.14 34.69 31.07
CA PRO A 339 64.34 35.49 30.93
C PRO A 339 64.87 35.87 32.32
N SER A 340 66.15 35.56 32.57
CA SER A 340 66.92 36.09 33.69
C SER A 340 67.61 37.40 33.30
N LEU A 341 67.47 38.38 34.20
CA LEU A 341 68.22 39.63 34.44
C LEU A 341 68.23 40.72 33.36
#